data_AF-A0A2K3J5X5-F1
#
_entry.id   AF-A0A2K3J5X5-F1
#
_cell.length_a   1.000
_cell.length_b   1.000
_cell.length_c   1.000
_cell.angle_alpha   90.00
_cell.angle_beta   90.00
_cell.angle_gamma   90.00
#
_symmetry.space_group_name_H-M   'P 1'
#
loop_
_entity.id
_entity.type
_entity.pdbx_description
1 polymer ?
#
loop_
_entity_poly.entity_id
_entity_poly.type
_entity_poly.pdbx_seq_one_letter_code
_entity_poly.pdbx_strand_id
1 'polypeptide(L)'
;MNLVSLISSGIDSPVATFLMSKNADEIILIHGDITPFTDKREKENFLDLARHLKKICKCKIQVQLIPHGKSLSAFKQKCDNKFTCVFCKRMLLRYAEVMAKKNNCDAIIMGDSLGQVASQTLQNIKTIEQAVQIPVLRPLIGFDKQEVVKIAKEIGTYELSIKSSMGCSAVPNKPSTQSKLEKIMREEKLLDVKELVKKAISESKMVRI
;
A
#
# COMPACT_ATOMS: atom_id res chain seq x y z
N MET A 1 -15.58 13.66 0.28
CA MET A 1 -14.25 13.42 -0.31
C MET A 1 -14.17 12.02 -0.88
N ASN A 2 -13.52 11.86 -2.02
CA ASN A 2 -13.26 10.56 -2.62
C ASN A 2 -11.80 10.19 -2.39
N LEU A 3 -11.52 8.97 -1.89
CA LEU A 3 -10.17 8.58 -1.48
C LEU A 3 -9.72 7.30 -2.17
N VAL A 4 -8.41 7.12 -2.30
CA VAL A 4 -7.81 5.84 -2.68
C VAL A 4 -7.08 5.27 -1.47
N SER A 5 -7.33 4.02 -1.08
CA SER A 5 -6.60 3.40 0.04
C SER A 5 -5.69 2.29 -0.43
N LEU A 6 -4.42 2.35 -0.03
CA LEU A 6 -3.47 1.25 -0.21
C LEU A 6 -3.67 0.22 0.90
N ILE A 7 -4.18 -0.96 0.53
CA ILE A 7 -4.46 -2.06 1.45
C ILE A 7 -3.47 -3.20 1.27
N SER A 8 -2.83 -3.57 2.38
CA SER A 8 -2.12 -4.85 2.54
C SER A 8 -2.99 -5.85 3.30
N SER A 9 -2.60 -7.13 3.32
CA SER A 9 -3.20 -8.13 4.20
C SER A 9 -2.87 -7.97 5.69
N GLY A 10 -2.18 -6.89 6.08
CA GLY A 10 -1.80 -6.61 7.47
C GLY A 10 -2.85 -5.84 8.27
N ILE A 11 -2.53 -5.56 9.54
CA ILE A 11 -3.44 -4.97 10.53
C ILE A 11 -3.70 -3.47 10.25
N ASP A 12 -2.64 -2.73 9.88
CA ASP A 12 -2.64 -1.28 9.95
C ASP A 12 -3.48 -0.63 8.83
N SER A 13 -3.34 -1.11 7.58
CA SER A 13 -4.05 -0.50 6.43
C SER A 13 -5.58 -0.58 6.50
N PRO A 14 -6.21 -1.70 6.94
CA PRO A 14 -7.64 -1.73 7.19
C PRO A 14 -8.09 -0.72 8.26
N VAL A 15 -7.33 -0.57 9.35
CA VAL A 15 -7.65 0.40 10.42
C VAL A 15 -7.56 1.82 9.89
N ALA A 16 -6.49 2.19 9.19
CA ALA A 16 -6.34 3.51 8.58
C ALA A 16 -7.50 3.85 7.63
N THR A 17 -7.92 2.86 6.85
CA THR A 17 -9.05 2.99 5.90
C THR A 17 -10.36 3.21 6.63
N PHE A 18 -10.63 2.44 7.69
CA PHE A 18 -11.82 2.60 8.51
C PHE A 18 -11.88 3.97 9.20
N LEU A 19 -10.74 4.49 9.69
CA LEU A 19 -10.71 5.81 10.29
C LEU A 19 -11.08 6.91 9.29
N MET A 20 -10.59 6.81 8.06
CA MET A 20 -10.87 7.77 7.00
C MET A 20 -12.25 7.61 6.37
N SER A 21 -12.83 6.42 6.39
CA SER A 21 -14.16 6.15 5.81
C SER A 21 -15.28 6.95 6.47
N LYS A 22 -15.08 7.42 7.69
CA LYS A 22 -16.01 8.32 8.40
C LYS A 22 -16.19 9.68 7.72
N ASN A 23 -15.22 10.11 6.92
CA ASN A 23 -15.20 11.41 6.24
C ASN A 23 -15.14 11.27 4.70
N ALA A 24 -15.39 10.07 4.16
CA ALA A 24 -15.31 9.78 2.74
C ALA A 24 -16.70 9.45 2.18
N ASP A 25 -16.96 9.88 0.95
CA ASP A 25 -18.15 9.47 0.19
C ASP A 25 -17.87 8.13 -0.51
N GLU A 26 -16.64 7.99 -1.02
CA GLU A 26 -16.16 6.80 -1.71
C GLU A 26 -14.69 6.52 -1.40
N ILE A 27 -14.35 5.24 -1.23
CA ILE A 27 -12.97 4.75 -1.14
C ILE A 27 -12.72 3.65 -2.17
N ILE A 28 -11.68 3.83 -2.98
CA ILE A 28 -11.15 2.80 -3.88
C ILE A 28 -10.00 2.07 -3.16
N LEU A 29 -10.24 0.83 -2.78
CA LEU A 29 -9.21 -0.04 -2.18
C LEU A 29 -8.32 -0.57 -3.30
N ILE A 30 -7.02 -0.29 -3.19
CA ILE A 30 -5.99 -0.81 -4.09
C ILE A 30 -5.12 -1.79 -3.33
N HIS A 31 -4.95 -2.97 -3.92
CA HIS A 31 -4.01 -3.97 -3.45
C HIS A 31 -3.04 -4.36 -4.56
N GLY A 32 -1.75 -4.32 -4.24
CA GLY A 32 -0.67 -4.69 -5.15
C GLY A 32 -0.36 -6.18 -5.05
N ASP A 33 -0.84 -6.98 -6.00
CA ASP A 33 -0.57 -8.42 -6.05
C ASP A 33 0.92 -8.66 -6.35
N ILE A 34 1.64 -9.17 -5.36
CA ILE A 34 3.08 -9.38 -5.42
C ILE A 34 3.47 -10.77 -5.93
N THR A 35 2.55 -11.58 -6.46
CA THR A 35 2.89 -12.89 -7.06
C THR A 35 4.03 -12.75 -8.08
N PRO A 36 5.11 -13.55 -8.02
CA PRO A 36 5.30 -14.79 -7.23
C PRO A 36 6.02 -14.61 -5.88
N PHE A 37 6.16 -13.40 -5.35
CA PHE A 37 6.84 -13.13 -4.07
C PHE A 37 5.98 -13.46 -2.84
N THR A 38 4.76 -13.93 -3.04
CA THR A 38 3.85 -14.42 -2.01
C THR A 38 2.99 -15.55 -2.58
N ASP A 39 2.17 -16.16 -1.73
CA ASP A 39 1.22 -17.19 -2.13
C ASP A 39 -0.19 -16.62 -2.35
N LYS A 40 -1.11 -17.46 -2.84
CA LYS A 40 -2.49 -17.05 -3.14
C LYS A 40 -3.27 -16.59 -1.91
N ARG A 41 -2.87 -17.01 -0.70
CA ARG A 41 -3.59 -16.70 0.55
C ARG A 41 -3.51 -15.23 0.89
N GLU A 42 -2.42 -14.56 0.52
CA GLU A 42 -2.26 -13.11 0.73
C GLU A 42 -3.39 -12.33 0.03
N LYS A 43 -3.63 -12.64 -1.24
CA LYS A 43 -4.74 -12.07 -2.01
C LYS A 43 -6.12 -12.43 -1.44
N GLU A 44 -6.31 -13.67 -0.98
CA GLU A 44 -7.56 -14.11 -0.34
C GLU A 44 -7.84 -13.34 0.95
N ASN A 45 -6.81 -13.18 1.80
CA ASN A 45 -6.89 -12.40 3.04
C ASN A 45 -7.22 -10.92 2.74
N PHE A 46 -6.61 -10.34 1.72
CA PHE A 46 -6.98 -9.00 1.25
C PHE A 46 -8.46 -8.91 0.85
N LEU A 47 -8.98 -9.87 0.07
CA LEU A 47 -10.38 -9.86 -0.36
C LEU A 47 -11.35 -10.01 0.82
N ASP A 48 -11.00 -10.82 1.81
CA ASP A 48 -11.78 -10.93 3.06
C ASP A 48 -11.81 -9.60 3.82
N LEU A 49 -10.65 -8.94 3.96
CA LEU A 49 -10.57 -7.61 4.56
C LEU A 49 -11.40 -6.59 3.78
N ALA A 50 -11.34 -6.61 2.45
CA ALA A 50 -12.10 -5.70 1.60
C ALA A 50 -13.63 -5.91 1.74
N ARG A 51 -14.09 -7.17 1.78
CA ARG A 51 -15.50 -7.51 2.04
C ARG A 51 -15.95 -7.02 3.41
N HIS A 52 -15.12 -7.24 4.42
CA HIS A 52 -15.42 -6.81 5.79
C HIS A 52 -15.48 -5.28 5.89
N LEU A 53 -14.51 -4.57 5.31
CA LEU A 53 -14.50 -3.10 5.23
C LEU A 53 -15.75 -2.56 4.52
N LYS A 54 -16.15 -3.17 3.40
CA LYS A 54 -17.39 -2.81 2.69
C LYS A 54 -18.65 -2.96 3.55
N LYS A 55 -18.67 -3.93 4.46
CA LYS A 55 -19.80 -4.14 5.39
C LYS A 55 -19.84 -3.08 6.50
N ILE A 56 -18.69 -2.69 7.04
CA ILE A 56 -18.62 -1.83 8.23
C ILE A 56 -18.48 -0.33 7.91
N CYS A 57 -17.98 0.02 6.73
CA CYS A 57 -17.85 1.41 6.29
C CYS A 57 -19.16 1.89 5.66
N LYS A 58 -19.58 3.11 6.00
CA LYS A 58 -20.80 3.71 5.42
C LYS A 58 -20.60 4.26 4.01
N CYS A 59 -19.35 4.58 3.65
CA CYS A 59 -18.97 5.08 2.33
C CYS A 59 -19.05 3.98 1.27
N LYS A 60 -19.13 4.37 -0.01
CA LYS A 60 -19.00 3.43 -1.12
C LYS A 60 -17.59 2.84 -1.16
N ILE A 61 -17.49 1.52 -1.32
CA ILE A 61 -16.21 0.80 -1.47
C ILE A 61 -16.10 0.18 -2.85
N GLN A 62 -15.01 0.47 -3.56
CA GLN A 62 -14.56 -0.25 -4.74
C GLN A 62 -13.25 -1.00 -4.47
N VAL A 63 -12.98 -2.07 -5.23
CA VAL A 63 -11.78 -2.88 -5.08
C VAL A 63 -11.05 -3.02 -6.40
N GLN A 64 -9.75 -2.73 -6.37
CA GLN A 64 -8.85 -2.83 -7.50
C GLN A 64 -7.63 -3.69 -7.13
N LEU A 65 -7.39 -4.74 -7.90
CA LEU A 65 -6.17 -5.53 -7.84
C LEU A 65 -5.21 -5.05 -8.92
N ILE A 66 -3.98 -4.73 -8.53
CA ILE A 66 -2.94 -4.26 -9.45
C ILE A 66 -1.79 -5.27 -9.43
N PRO A 67 -1.38 -5.84 -10.57
CA PRO A 67 -0.22 -6.72 -10.62
C PRO A 67 1.05 -5.91 -10.31
N HIS A 68 1.65 -6.17 -9.15
CA HIS A 68 2.86 -5.50 -8.69
C HIS A 68 4.12 -6.37 -8.83
N GLY A 69 3.97 -7.71 -8.94
CA GLY A 69 5.08 -8.65 -9.02
C GLY A 69 6.13 -8.32 -10.10
N LYS A 70 5.72 -7.87 -11.29
CA LYS A 70 6.67 -7.47 -12.36
C LYS A 70 7.56 -6.28 -11.94
N SER A 71 6.97 -5.27 -11.30
CA SER A 71 7.71 -4.10 -10.81
C SER A 71 8.64 -4.50 -9.67
N LEU A 72 8.18 -5.36 -8.76
CA LEU A 72 8.98 -5.87 -7.65
C LEU A 72 10.19 -6.68 -8.15
N SER A 73 10.00 -7.54 -9.17
CA SER A 73 11.09 -8.24 -9.86
C SER A 73 12.09 -7.28 -10.49
N ALA A 74 11.63 -6.20 -11.13
CA ALA A 74 12.52 -5.21 -11.72
C ALA A 74 13.39 -4.52 -10.66
N PHE A 75 12.83 -4.18 -9.49
CA PHE A 75 13.59 -3.60 -8.39
C PHE A 75 14.67 -4.56 -7.88
N LYS A 76 14.29 -5.84 -7.68
CA LYS A 76 15.19 -6.90 -7.22
C LYS A 76 16.35 -7.17 -8.17
N GLN A 77 16.14 -6.99 -9.48
CA GLN A 77 17.16 -7.27 -10.50
C GLN A 77 18.07 -6.08 -10.79
N LYS A 78 17.53 -4.85 -10.74
CA LYS A 78 18.23 -3.67 -11.26
C LYS A 78 18.68 -2.68 -10.19
N CYS A 79 18.13 -2.74 -8.99
CA CYS A 79 18.39 -1.77 -7.92
C CYS A 79 19.10 -2.43 -6.74
N ASP A 80 19.65 -1.60 -5.84
CA ASP A 80 20.21 -2.11 -4.59
C ASP A 80 19.08 -2.70 -3.73
N ASN A 81 19.23 -3.98 -3.39
CA ASN A 81 18.23 -4.75 -2.64
C ASN A 81 17.78 -4.05 -1.35
N LYS A 82 18.65 -3.29 -0.68
CA LYS A 82 18.29 -2.60 0.58
C LYS A 82 17.18 -1.55 0.41
N PHE A 83 16.94 -1.06 -0.80
CA PHE A 83 15.91 -0.07 -1.11
C PHE A 83 14.61 -0.68 -1.63
N THR A 84 14.51 -2.01 -1.72
CA THR A 84 13.32 -2.70 -2.27
C THR A 84 12.00 -2.22 -1.65
N CYS A 85 11.91 -2.09 -0.32
CA CYS A 85 10.69 -1.61 0.33
C CYS A 85 10.35 -0.15 0.01
N VAL A 86 11.36 0.70 -0.19
CA VAL A 86 11.18 2.10 -0.58
C VAL A 86 10.65 2.18 -2.01
N PHE A 87 11.23 1.43 -2.96
CA PHE A 87 10.72 1.37 -4.33
C PHE A 87 9.31 0.78 -4.41
N CYS A 88 9.03 -0.27 -3.64
CA CYS A 88 7.70 -0.88 -3.53
C CYS A 88 6.66 0.18 -3.15
N LYS A 89 6.85 0.89 -2.02
CA LYS A 89 5.91 1.93 -1.57
C LYS A 89 5.80 3.10 -2.57
N ARG A 90 6.92 3.56 -3.14
CA ARG A 90 6.91 4.61 -4.18
C ARG A 90 6.08 4.20 -5.40
N MET A 91 6.20 2.94 -5.83
CA MET A 91 5.44 2.43 -6.96
C MET A 91 3.95 2.25 -6.66
N LEU A 92 3.62 1.73 -5.47
CA LEU A 92 2.22 1.64 -5.01
C LEU A 92 1.55 3.02 -4.95
N LEU A 93 2.27 4.04 -4.45
CA LEU A 93 1.77 5.42 -4.48
C LEU A 93 1.51 5.92 -5.91
N ARG A 94 2.40 5.65 -6.86
CA ARG A 94 2.18 6.01 -8.27
C ARG A 94 0.96 5.34 -8.86
N TYR A 95 0.73 4.07 -8.54
CA TYR A 95 -0.47 3.36 -8.97
C TYR A 95 -1.72 4.02 -8.39
N ALA A 96 -1.70 4.32 -7.09
CA ALA A 96 -2.79 4.98 -6.41
C ALA A 96 -3.05 6.40 -6.95
N GLU A 97 -2.02 7.17 -7.31
CA GLU A 97 -2.19 8.50 -7.91
C GLU A 97 -2.84 8.42 -9.29
N VAL A 98 -2.44 7.45 -10.13
CA VAL A 98 -3.10 7.25 -11.43
C VAL A 98 -4.57 6.88 -11.23
N MET A 99 -4.89 6.01 -10.27
CA MET A 99 -6.28 5.67 -9.96
C MET A 99 -7.06 6.84 -9.39
N ALA A 100 -6.44 7.64 -8.51
CA ALA A 100 -7.05 8.82 -7.94
C ALA A 100 -7.41 9.84 -9.03
N LYS A 101 -6.47 10.13 -9.94
CA LYS A 101 -6.70 11.04 -11.08
C LYS A 101 -7.82 10.54 -12.00
N LYS A 102 -7.89 9.23 -12.28
CA LYS A 102 -8.94 8.64 -13.14
C LYS A 102 -10.34 8.70 -12.51
N ASN A 103 -10.43 8.71 -11.18
CA ASN A 103 -11.69 8.63 -10.44
C ASN A 103 -12.01 9.92 -9.66
N ASN A 104 -11.29 11.02 -9.93
CA ASN A 104 -11.41 12.29 -9.22
C ASN A 104 -11.36 12.12 -7.69
N CYS A 105 -10.39 11.36 -7.20
CA CYS A 105 -10.12 11.24 -5.77
C CYS A 105 -9.17 12.35 -5.28
N ASP A 106 -9.40 12.80 -4.06
CA ASP A 106 -8.76 13.95 -3.43
C ASP A 106 -7.41 13.58 -2.78
N ALA A 107 -7.27 12.35 -2.28
CA ALA A 107 -6.08 11.91 -1.56
C ALA A 107 -5.88 10.38 -1.57
N ILE A 108 -4.66 9.95 -1.19
CA ILE A 108 -4.29 8.55 -0.97
C ILE A 108 -4.18 8.29 0.54
N ILE A 109 -4.71 7.17 1.02
CA ILE A 109 -4.57 6.69 2.39
C ILE A 109 -3.45 5.65 2.45
N MET A 110 -2.54 5.79 3.41
CA MET A 110 -1.57 4.77 3.80
C MET A 110 -1.69 4.45 5.29
N GLY A 111 -1.66 3.16 5.62
CA GLY A 111 -1.61 2.68 7.01
C GLY A 111 -0.22 2.73 7.63
N ASP A 112 0.58 3.75 7.34
CA ASP A 112 1.91 3.89 7.92
C ASP A 112 1.83 4.40 9.38
N SER A 113 2.55 3.76 10.30
CA SER A 113 2.83 4.24 11.65
C SER A 113 4.32 4.59 11.80
N LEU A 114 4.65 5.65 12.52
CA LEU A 114 6.01 6.18 12.57
C LEU A 114 6.97 5.24 13.31
N GLY A 115 8.06 4.84 12.65
CA GLY A 115 9.14 4.06 13.27
C GLY A 115 8.83 2.57 13.49
N GLN A 116 7.66 2.08 13.12
CA GLN A 116 7.28 0.67 13.31
C GLN A 116 8.07 -0.30 12.41
N VAL A 117 8.35 0.08 11.16
CA VAL A 117 9.26 -0.66 10.27
C VAL A 117 10.28 0.26 9.61
N ALA A 118 11.37 -0.31 9.08
CA ALA A 118 12.45 0.45 8.45
C ALA A 118 11.96 1.43 7.37
N SER A 119 10.94 1.06 6.60
CA SER A 119 10.37 1.92 5.54
C SER A 119 9.49 3.08 6.05
N GLN A 120 9.27 3.19 7.37
CA GLN A 120 8.41 4.17 8.03
C GLN A 120 9.18 5.12 8.95
N THR A 121 10.48 5.30 8.74
CA THR A 121 11.21 6.44 9.32
C THR A 121 10.82 7.74 8.62
N LEU A 122 10.97 8.90 9.27
CA LEU A 122 10.66 10.20 8.66
C LEU A 122 11.41 10.41 7.33
N GLN A 123 12.68 9.99 7.27
CA GLN A 123 13.51 10.10 6.06
C GLN A 123 12.95 9.25 4.92
N ASN A 124 12.49 8.03 5.21
CA ASN A 124 11.89 7.17 4.21
C ASN A 124 10.49 7.65 3.82
N ILE A 125 9.66 8.11 4.77
CA ILE A 125 8.34 8.67 4.48
C ILE A 125 8.48 9.85 3.52
N LYS A 126 9.37 10.81 3.82
CA LYS A 126 9.68 11.94 2.94
C LYS A 126 10.10 11.47 1.55
N THR A 127 11.03 10.52 1.49
CA THR A 127 11.53 9.99 0.21
C THR A 127 10.44 9.24 -0.56
N ILE A 128 9.56 8.52 0.11
CA ILE A 128 8.47 7.75 -0.53
C ILE A 128 7.41 8.69 -1.10
N GLU A 129 7.00 9.69 -0.32
CA GLU A 129 5.92 10.61 -0.68
C GLU A 129 6.24 11.47 -1.89
N GLN A 130 7.51 11.84 -2.08
CA GLN A 130 7.97 12.54 -3.29
C GLN A 130 7.84 11.74 -4.60
N ALA A 131 7.26 10.53 -4.59
CA ALA A 131 6.88 9.81 -5.79
C ALA A 131 5.60 10.34 -6.44
N VAL A 132 4.79 11.11 -5.71
CA VAL A 132 3.48 11.61 -6.12
C VAL A 132 3.29 13.06 -5.68
N GLN A 133 2.28 13.72 -6.23
CA GLN A 133 1.89 15.09 -5.88
C GLN A 133 0.56 15.13 -5.12
N ILE A 134 -0.29 14.11 -5.31
CA ILE A 134 -1.55 14.01 -4.57
C ILE A 134 -1.30 13.83 -3.06
N PRO A 135 -2.10 14.46 -2.17
CA PRO A 135 -1.93 14.31 -0.72
C PRO A 135 -1.94 12.84 -0.26
N VAL A 136 -1.03 12.50 0.66
CA VAL A 136 -0.96 11.17 1.29
C VAL A 136 -1.32 11.27 2.77
N LEU A 137 -2.49 10.75 3.12
CA LEU A 137 -3.03 10.72 4.47
C LEU A 137 -2.49 9.50 5.23
N ARG A 138 -1.98 9.72 6.45
CA ARG A 138 -1.45 8.66 7.34
C ARG A 138 -2.14 8.73 8.70
N PRO A 139 -3.37 8.21 8.82
CA PRO A 139 -4.17 8.31 10.05
C PRO A 139 -3.49 7.70 11.28
N LEU A 140 -2.58 6.74 11.07
CA LEU A 140 -1.91 5.98 12.12
C LEU A 140 -0.52 6.50 12.48
N ILE A 141 -0.10 7.64 11.92
CA ILE A 141 1.30 8.09 12.01
C ILE A 141 1.79 8.26 13.45
N GLY A 142 0.90 8.66 14.37
CA GLY A 142 1.19 8.85 15.79
C GLY A 142 0.67 7.75 16.72
N PHE A 143 0.10 6.66 16.17
CA PHE A 143 -0.47 5.57 16.96
C PHE A 143 0.61 4.53 17.27
N ASP A 144 0.58 4.00 18.49
CA ASP A 144 1.35 2.82 18.83
C ASP A 144 0.69 1.51 18.33
N LYS A 145 1.45 0.42 18.38
CA LYS A 145 0.99 -0.88 17.88
C LYS A 145 -0.23 -1.41 18.64
N GLN A 146 -0.30 -1.20 19.96
CA GLN A 146 -1.40 -1.70 20.79
C GLN A 146 -2.69 -0.92 20.51
N GLU A 147 -2.59 0.39 20.29
CA GLU A 147 -3.73 1.21 19.88
C GLU A 147 -4.30 0.75 18.54
N VAL A 148 -3.45 0.52 17.53
CA VAL A 148 -3.89 0.01 16.23
C VAL A 148 -4.53 -1.37 16.37
N VAL A 149 -3.93 -2.28 17.13
CA VAL A 149 -4.47 -3.63 17.39
C VAL A 149 -5.82 -3.56 18.11
N LYS A 150 -5.97 -2.67 19.08
CA LYS A 150 -7.23 -2.47 19.79
C LYS A 150 -8.34 -2.07 18.82
N ILE A 151 -8.10 -1.07 17.96
CA ILE A 151 -9.08 -0.65 16.95
C ILE A 151 -9.35 -1.80 15.99
N ALA A 152 -8.32 -2.52 15.52
CA ALA A 152 -8.50 -3.65 14.61
C ALA A 152 -9.41 -4.75 15.20
N LYS A 153 -9.32 -4.99 16.51
CA LYS A 153 -10.21 -5.93 17.21
C LYS A 153 -11.63 -5.37 17.32
N GLU A 154 -11.78 -4.11 17.70
CA GLU A 154 -13.08 -3.42 17.81
C GLU A 154 -13.84 -3.42 16.47
N ILE A 155 -13.14 -3.22 15.36
CA ILE A 155 -13.75 -3.19 14.02
C ILE A 155 -13.79 -4.56 13.36
N GLY A 156 -13.26 -5.62 14.00
CA GLY A 156 -13.27 -6.99 13.49
C GLY A 156 -12.32 -7.29 12.32
N THR A 157 -11.32 -6.43 12.05
CA THR A 157 -10.31 -6.69 11.00
C THR A 157 -9.11 -7.49 11.51
N TYR A 158 -8.91 -7.57 12.83
CA TYR A 158 -7.73 -8.21 13.44
C TYR A 158 -7.58 -9.67 13.02
N GLU A 159 -8.60 -10.51 13.23
CA GLU A 159 -8.57 -11.94 12.92
C GLU A 159 -8.32 -12.22 11.43
N LEU A 160 -8.86 -11.37 10.55
CA LEU A 160 -8.62 -11.45 9.11
C LEU A 160 -7.18 -11.09 8.73
N SER A 161 -6.58 -10.14 9.46
CA SER A 161 -5.24 -9.62 9.18
C SER A 161 -4.12 -10.52 9.70
N ILE A 162 -4.39 -11.38 10.69
CA ILE A 162 -3.40 -12.31 11.24
C ILE A 162 -3.43 -13.70 10.58
N LYS A 163 -4.32 -13.92 9.60
CA LYS A 163 -4.36 -15.16 8.81
C LYS A 163 -3.00 -15.40 8.18
N SER A 164 -2.51 -16.63 8.30
CA SER A 164 -1.18 -17.01 7.80
C SER A 164 -1.11 -16.94 6.26
N SER A 165 0.00 -16.39 5.77
CA SER A 165 0.43 -16.42 4.38
C SER A 165 1.95 -16.57 4.33
N MET A 166 2.52 -16.83 3.15
CA MET A 166 3.98 -16.88 2.96
C MET A 166 4.69 -15.57 3.32
N GLY A 167 3.95 -14.46 3.45
CA GLY A 167 4.54 -13.12 3.52
C GLY A 167 5.20 -12.71 2.20
N CYS A 168 5.98 -11.63 2.23
CA CYS A 168 6.70 -11.13 1.06
C CYS A 168 8.15 -11.62 1.07
N SER A 169 8.51 -12.50 0.14
CA SER A 169 9.87 -13.02 0.01
C SER A 169 10.87 -12.02 -0.58
N ALA A 170 10.42 -10.86 -1.05
CA ALA A 170 11.27 -9.80 -1.59
C ALA A 170 11.85 -8.86 -0.52
N VAL A 171 11.39 -8.96 0.74
CA VAL A 171 11.87 -8.12 1.84
C VAL A 171 13.38 -8.33 2.02
N PRO A 172 14.21 -7.27 1.99
CA PRO A 172 15.64 -7.42 2.11
C PRO A 172 16.05 -7.75 3.55
N ASN A 173 17.17 -8.49 3.70
CA ASN A 173 17.73 -8.83 5.02
C ASN A 173 18.12 -7.58 5.83
N LYS A 174 18.57 -6.52 5.16
CA LYS A 174 18.96 -5.24 5.78
C LYS A 174 18.27 -4.09 5.04
N PRO A 175 16.97 -3.83 5.32
CA PRO A 175 16.25 -2.73 4.69
C PRO A 175 16.86 -1.39 5.10
N SER A 176 16.93 -0.45 4.17
CA SER A 176 17.39 0.91 4.46
C SER A 176 16.41 1.62 5.39
N THR A 177 16.91 2.13 6.51
CA THR A 177 16.16 2.99 7.45
C THR A 177 16.30 4.48 7.13
N GLN A 178 17.24 4.85 6.26
CA GLN A 178 17.53 6.24 5.90
C GLN A 178 17.89 6.32 4.41
N SER A 179 16.88 6.22 3.54
CA SER A 179 17.09 6.46 2.13
C SER A 179 17.30 7.96 1.87
N LYS A 180 18.26 8.28 0.99
CA LYS A 180 18.44 9.63 0.46
C LYS A 180 17.72 9.70 -0.87
N LEU A 181 16.85 10.70 -1.05
CA LEU A 181 16.07 10.89 -2.28
C LEU A 181 16.95 10.80 -3.53
N GLU A 182 18.10 11.48 -3.54
CA GLU A 182 19.04 11.48 -4.68
C GLU A 182 19.49 10.08 -5.09
N LYS A 183 19.77 9.20 -4.11
CA LYS A 183 20.16 7.81 -4.37
C LYS A 183 19.00 7.02 -4.96
N ILE A 184 17.81 7.17 -4.38
CA ILE A 184 16.58 6.54 -4.88
C ILE A 184 16.30 6.98 -6.32
N MET A 185 16.34 8.29 -6.59
CA MET A 185 16.13 8.81 -7.95
C MET A 185 17.18 8.32 -8.94
N ARG A 186 18.46 8.20 -8.52
CA ARG A 186 19.52 7.64 -9.37
C ARG A 186 19.24 6.19 -9.75
N GLU A 187 18.82 5.37 -8.79
CA GLU A 187 18.48 3.97 -9.04
C GLU A 187 17.17 3.81 -9.82
N GLU A 188 16.19 4.71 -9.63
CA GLU A 188 14.96 4.71 -10.44
C GLU A 188 15.25 4.97 -11.92
N LYS A 189 16.36 5.62 -12.30
CA LYS A 189 16.77 5.77 -13.70
C LYS A 189 17.14 4.44 -14.37
N LEU A 190 17.41 3.39 -13.61
CA LEU A 190 17.65 2.04 -14.12
C LEU A 190 16.33 1.34 -14.51
N LEU A 191 15.20 1.94 -14.15
CA LEU A 191 13.86 1.41 -14.36
C LEU A 191 13.10 2.29 -15.35
N ASP A 192 12.30 1.66 -16.22
CA ASP A 192 11.27 2.39 -16.93
C ASP A 192 10.02 2.49 -16.05
N VAL A 193 10.05 3.41 -15.09
CA VAL A 193 8.96 3.59 -14.11
C VAL A 193 7.64 3.92 -14.81
N LYS A 194 7.67 4.72 -15.88
CA LYS A 194 6.45 5.13 -16.59
C LYS A 194 5.80 3.93 -17.26
N GLU A 195 6.58 3.11 -17.96
CA GLU A 195 6.04 1.91 -18.61
C GLU A 195 5.57 0.86 -17.60
N LEU A 196 6.30 0.68 -16.49
CA LEU A 196 5.88 -0.21 -15.40
C LEU A 196 4.52 0.20 -14.82
N VAL A 197 4.31 1.50 -14.56
CA VAL A 197 3.03 2.04 -14.09
C VAL A 197 1.93 1.82 -15.13
N LYS A 198 2.19 2.20 -16.39
CA LYS A 198 1.23 2.07 -17.48
C LYS A 198 0.75 0.63 -17.61
N LYS A 199 1.69 -0.32 -17.66
CA LYS A 199 1.41 -1.75 -17.78
C LYS A 199 0.62 -2.30 -16.60
N ALA A 200 1.05 -2.00 -15.37
CA ALA A 200 0.37 -2.46 -14.16
C ALA A 200 -1.08 -1.93 -14.09
N ILE A 201 -1.29 -0.67 -14.46
CA ILE A 201 -2.62 -0.05 -14.48
C ILE A 201 -3.49 -0.65 -15.60
N SER A 202 -2.95 -0.91 -16.79
CA SER A 202 -3.72 -1.56 -17.88
C SER A 202 -4.11 -3.00 -17.56
N GLU A 203 -3.28 -3.71 -16.78
CA GLU A 203 -3.53 -5.09 -16.34
C GLU A 203 -4.33 -5.15 -15.03
N SER A 204 -4.72 -4.00 -14.45
CA SER A 204 -5.48 -3.95 -13.20
C SER A 204 -6.90 -4.52 -13.36
N LYS A 205 -7.41 -5.12 -12.29
CA LYS A 205 -8.72 -5.79 -12.29
C LYS A 205 -9.60 -5.24 -11.19
N MET A 206 -10.76 -4.74 -11.59
CA MET A 206 -11.84 -4.45 -10.65
C MET A 206 -12.41 -5.76 -10.12
N VAL A 207 -12.54 -5.87 -8.81
CA VAL A 207 -13.13 -7.05 -8.17
C VAL A 207 -14.52 -6.70 -7.67
N ARG A 208 -15.50 -7.52 -8.04
CA ARG A 208 -16.83 -7.46 -7.45
C ARG A 208 -16.81 -8.25 -6.15
N ILE A 209 -17.04 -7.54 -5.05
CA ILE A 209 -17.16 -8.08 -3.68
C ILE A 209 -18.49 -7.66 -3.07
#